data_AF-W2WUE9-F1
#
_entry.id   AF-W2WUE9-F1
#
_cell.length_a   1.000
_cell.length_b   1.000
_cell.length_c   1.000
_cell.angle_alpha   90.00
_cell.angle_beta   90.00
_cell.angle_gamma   90.00
#
_symmetry.space_group_name_H-M   'P 1'
#
loop_
_entity.id
_entity.type
_entity.pdbx_description
1 polymer ?
#
loop_
_entity_poly.entity_id
_entity_poly.type
_entity_poly.pdbx_seq_one_letter_code
_entity_poly.pdbx_strand_id
1 'polypeptide(L)'
;MDCVNTYIKPDSGDEVSLIAPELVDKLQQQRVWLPRRSLASAQVVRGVGPTPNAIQEETSICLRFETPGGPLILRNVVCLLSPVPLPMGVGDILLSDAVMERLGYDPYKLIESAQSVQSEYDLGDINLGM
;
A
#
# COMPACT_ATOMS: atom_id res chain seq x y z
N MET A 1 -21.60 10.67 0.95
CA MET A 1 -20.12 10.61 0.90
C MET A 1 -19.83 9.16 0.67
N ASP A 2 -19.46 8.84 -0.57
CA ASP A 2 -19.44 7.46 -1.04
C ASP A 2 -18.09 6.85 -0.66
N CYS A 3 -18.01 6.28 0.55
CA CYS A 3 -16.82 5.68 1.10
C CYS A 3 -17.00 4.17 1.29
N VAL A 4 -15.97 3.40 0.93
CA VAL A 4 -15.91 1.96 1.17
C VAL A 4 -14.90 1.72 2.29
N ASN A 5 -15.34 1.00 3.33
CA ASN A 5 -14.42 0.49 4.35
C ASN A 5 -13.55 -0.61 3.73
N THR A 6 -12.25 -0.53 3.96
CA THR A 6 -11.27 -1.36 3.26
C THR A 6 -10.05 -1.62 4.15
N TYR A 7 -9.30 -2.69 3.88
CA TYR A 7 -8.04 -2.95 4.56
C TYR A 7 -6.86 -2.40 3.74
N ILE A 8 -6.04 -1.58 4.39
CA ILE A 8 -4.88 -0.94 3.77
C ILE A 8 -3.63 -1.45 4.49
N LYS A 9 -2.69 -1.99 3.72
CA LYS A 9 -1.36 -2.37 4.22
C LYS A 9 -0.34 -1.30 3.82
N PRO A 10 0.23 -0.57 4.78
CA PRO A 10 1.42 0.24 4.55
C PRO A 10 2.63 -0.69 4.38
N ASP A 11 3.37 -0.57 3.27
CA ASP A 11 4.50 -1.46 2.97
C ASP A 11 5.68 -0.67 2.37
N SER A 12 6.68 -0.42 3.20
CA SER A 12 7.89 0.29 2.75
C SER A 12 8.80 -0.57 1.86
N GLY A 13 8.48 -1.85 1.67
CA GLY A 13 9.21 -2.72 0.75
C GLY A 13 8.72 -2.64 -0.70
N ASP A 14 7.58 -1.98 -0.94
CA ASP A 14 6.97 -1.90 -2.26
C ASP A 14 7.18 -0.52 -2.89
N GLU A 15 7.69 -0.48 -4.12
CA GLU A 15 7.93 0.76 -4.87
C GLU A 15 6.63 1.41 -5.38
N VAL A 16 5.55 0.64 -5.50
CA VAL A 16 4.30 1.07 -6.12
C VAL A 16 3.08 0.73 -5.26
N SER A 17 2.14 1.67 -5.18
CA SER A 17 0.88 1.45 -4.49
C SER A 17 -0.06 0.64 -5.39
N LEU A 18 -0.73 -0.37 -4.83
CA LEU A 18 -1.64 -1.26 -5.56
C LEU A 18 -3.03 -1.23 -4.96
N ILE A 19 -4.04 -1.37 -5.83
CA ILE A 19 -5.42 -1.64 -5.42
C ILE A 19 -5.84 -3.03 -5.92
N ALA A 20 -6.43 -3.82 -5.04
CA ALA A 20 -6.97 -5.13 -5.36
C ALA A 20 -8.22 -5.01 -6.25
N PRO A 21 -8.42 -5.91 -7.22
CA PRO A 21 -9.58 -5.87 -8.12
C PRO A 21 -10.91 -5.94 -7.35
N GLU A 22 -10.97 -6.67 -6.23
CA GLU A 22 -12.15 -6.79 -5.39
C GLU A 22 -12.60 -5.45 -4.81
N LEU A 23 -11.65 -4.56 -4.46
CA LEU A 23 -11.99 -3.23 -3.99
C LEU A 23 -12.53 -2.35 -5.12
N VAL A 24 -11.94 -2.48 -6.32
CA VAL A 24 -12.42 -1.78 -7.51
C VAL A 24 -13.87 -2.18 -7.81
N ASP A 25 -14.18 -3.48 -7.74
CA ASP A 25 -15.54 -3.99 -7.92
C ASP A 25 -16.51 -3.46 -6.86
N LYS A 26 -16.11 -3.46 -5.58
CA LYS A 26 -16.90 -2.89 -4.48
C LYS A 26 -17.21 -1.41 -4.72
N LEU A 27 -16.21 -0.63 -5.14
CA LEU A 27 -16.37 0.80 -5.44
C LEU A 27 -17.36 1.02 -6.61
N GLN A 28 -17.25 0.22 -7.67
CA GLN A 28 -18.18 0.28 -8.81
C GLN A 28 -19.61 -0.10 -8.43
N GLN A 29 -19.80 -1.14 -7.61
CA GLN A 29 -21.12 -1.56 -7.12
C GLN A 29 -21.79 -0.45 -6.29
N GLN A 30 -20.99 0.31 -5.54
CA GLN A 30 -21.46 1.47 -4.79
C GLN A 30 -21.59 2.75 -5.62
N ARG A 31 -21.37 2.67 -6.95
CA ARG A 31 -21.38 3.80 -7.89
C ARG A 31 -20.38 4.90 -7.53
N VAL A 32 -19.31 4.53 -6.82
CA VAL A 32 -18.17 5.43 -6.59
C VAL A 32 -17.43 5.59 -7.90
N TRP A 33 -17.29 6.82 -8.36
CA TRP A 33 -16.49 7.11 -9.54
C TRP A 33 -15.00 6.94 -9.23
N LEU A 34 -14.35 6.03 -9.95
CA LEU A 34 -12.93 5.78 -9.84
C LEU A 34 -12.24 6.23 -11.15
N PRO A 35 -11.54 7.38 -11.16
CA PRO A 35 -10.90 7.87 -12.37
C PRO A 35 -9.79 6.92 -12.78
N ARG A 36 -9.85 6.37 -13.99
CA ARG A 36 -8.84 5.46 -14.53
C ARG A 36 -8.03 6.18 -15.60
N ARG A 37 -6.72 5.95 -15.60
CA ARG A 37 -5.79 6.40 -16.63
C ARG A 37 -5.01 5.20 -17.14
N SER A 38 -5.01 5.01 -18.45
CA SER A 38 -4.15 4.04 -19.10
C SER A 38 -2.70 4.53 -19.08
N LEU A 39 -1.79 3.64 -18.71
CA LEU A 39 -0.36 3.87 -18.73
C LEU A 39 0.17 3.82 -20.17
N ALA A 40 1.17 4.64 -20.48
CA ALA A 40 1.82 4.63 -21.80
C ALA A 40 2.57 3.33 -22.09
N SER A 41 3.03 2.65 -21.04
CA SER A 41 3.64 1.33 -21.09
C SER A 41 3.18 0.51 -19.88
N ALA A 42 3.09 -0.81 -20.03
CA ALA A 42 2.74 -1.68 -18.93
C ALA A 42 3.82 -1.63 -17.85
N GLN A 43 3.43 -1.38 -16.60
CA GLN A 43 4.31 -1.51 -15.46
C GLN A 43 4.34 -2.96 -14.99
N VAL A 44 5.53 -3.55 -14.92
CA VAL A 44 5.72 -4.92 -14.46
C VAL A 44 6.05 -4.90 -12.98
N VAL A 45 5.07 -5.27 -12.15
CA VAL A 45 5.25 -5.37 -10.71
C VAL A 45 5.69 -6.80 -10.36
N ARG A 46 6.80 -6.92 -9.64
CA ARG A 46 7.33 -8.21 -9.15
C ARG A 46 7.13 -8.26 -7.64
N GLY A 47 6.24 -9.13 -7.18
CA GLY A 47 6.14 -9.49 -5.76
C GLY A 47 7.00 -10.70 -5.42
N VAL A 48 6.82 -11.23 -4.21
CA VAL A 48 7.45 -12.49 -3.73
C VAL A 48 6.92 -13.75 -4.45
N GLY A 49 5.98 -13.60 -5.38
CA GLY A 49 5.42 -14.67 -6.21
C GLY A 49 6.18 -14.90 -7.53
N PRO A 50 5.98 -16.06 -8.19
CA PRO A 50 6.76 -16.46 -9.37
C PRO A 50 6.38 -15.72 -10.66
N THR A 51 5.21 -15.11 -10.73
CA THR A 51 4.68 -14.48 -11.96
C THR A 51 4.61 -12.96 -11.83
N PRO A 52 5.39 -12.20 -12.62
CA PRO A 52 5.27 -10.75 -12.69
C PRO A 52 3.90 -10.34 -13.22
N ASN A 53 3.31 -9.30 -12.63
CA ASN A 53 2.03 -8.75 -13.08
C ASN A 53 2.27 -7.52 -13.95
N ALA A 54 1.85 -7.58 -15.21
CA ALA A 54 1.85 -6.43 -16.11
C ALA A 54 0.57 -5.63 -15.90
N ILE A 55 0.71 -4.41 -15.38
CA ILE A 55 -0.38 -3.50 -15.06
C ILE A 55 -0.41 -2.36 -16.09
N GLN A 56 -1.59 -2.04 -16.59
CA GLN A 56 -1.77 -1.03 -17.65
C GLN A 56 -2.65 0.14 -17.23
N GLU A 57 -3.27 0.07 -16.05
CA GLU A 57 -4.16 1.10 -15.54
C GLU A 57 -3.70 1.57 -14.17
N GLU A 58 -3.87 2.87 -13.95
CA GLU A 58 -3.73 3.49 -12.64
C GLU A 58 -4.95 4.34 -12.33
N THR A 59 -5.12 4.64 -11.05
CA THR A 59 -6.15 5.53 -10.54
C THR A 59 -5.58 6.44 -9.46
N SER A 60 -6.32 7.50 -9.15
CA SER A 60 -6.05 8.33 -7.99
C SER A 60 -7.21 8.30 -7.03
N ILE A 61 -6.93 7.99 -5.77
CA ILE A 61 -7.94 7.81 -4.71
C ILE A 61 -7.64 8.69 -3.50
N CYS A 62 -8.66 8.90 -2.68
CA CYS A 62 -8.51 9.48 -1.35
C CYS A 62 -8.63 8.38 -0.30
N LEU A 63 -7.67 8.34 0.63
CA LEU A 63 -7.66 7.42 1.75
C LEU A 63 -7.93 8.21 3.03
N ARG A 64 -8.74 7.64 3.90
CA ARG A 64 -9.06 8.22 5.21
C ARG A 64 -8.75 7.18 6.28
N PHE A 65 -7.93 7.57 7.23
CA PHE A 65 -7.58 6.79 8.40
C PHE A 65 -8.17 7.46 9.63
N GLU A 66 -8.91 6.71 10.42
CA GLU A 66 -9.31 7.16 11.75
C GLU A 66 -8.14 6.90 12.71
N THR A 67 -7.65 7.94 13.36
CA THR A 67 -6.55 7.84 14.34
C THR A 67 -6.98 8.41 15.69
N PRO A 68 -6.31 8.08 16.80
CA PRO A 68 -6.61 8.69 18.10
C PRO A 68 -6.54 10.22 18.11
N GLY A 69 -5.70 10.82 17.24
CA GLY A 69 -5.57 12.27 17.09
C GLY A 69 -6.60 12.91 16.14
N GLY A 70 -7.54 12.13 15.62
CA GLY A 70 -8.50 12.55 14.59
C GLY A 70 -8.20 11.95 13.22
N PRO A 71 -9.02 12.25 12.20
CA PRO A 71 -8.89 11.63 10.89
C PRO A 71 -7.69 12.19 10.11
N LEU A 72 -6.88 11.28 9.56
CA LEU A 72 -5.86 11.59 8.55
C LEU A 72 -6.45 11.32 7.16
N ILE A 73 -6.33 12.28 6.25
CA ILE A 73 -6.79 12.14 4.87
C ILE A 73 -5.60 12.27 3.92
N LEU A 74 -5.34 11.21 3.17
CA LEU A 74 -4.39 11.23 2.06
C LEU A 74 -5.17 11.45 0.78
N ARG A 75 -4.86 12.54 0.08
CA ARG A 75 -5.50 12.88 -1.21
C ARG A 75 -4.56 12.56 -2.35
N ASN A 76 -5.15 12.24 -3.49
CA ASN A 76 -4.45 11.97 -4.75
C ASN A 76 -3.40 10.85 -4.62
N VAL A 77 -3.71 9.81 -3.87
CA VAL A 77 -2.86 8.62 -3.78
C VAL A 77 -2.97 7.88 -5.10
N VAL A 78 -1.88 7.82 -5.86
CA VAL A 78 -1.85 7.13 -7.16
C VAL A 78 -1.61 5.65 -6.91
N CYS A 79 -2.52 4.81 -7.39
CA CYS A 79 -2.44 3.36 -7.26
C CYS A 79 -2.55 2.69 -8.64
N LEU A 80 -1.76 1.65 -8.85
CA LEU A 80 -1.90 0.74 -9.98
C LEU A 80 -3.08 -0.22 -9.73
N LEU A 81 -3.91 -0.47 -10.74
CA LEU A 81 -5.01 -1.42 -10.64
C LEU A 81 -4.48 -2.83 -10.87
N SER A 82 -4.42 -3.64 -9.81
CA SER A 82 -3.96 -5.01 -9.94
C SER A 82 -4.95 -5.83 -10.77
N PRO A 83 -4.50 -6.54 -11.83
CA PRO A 83 -5.36 -7.42 -12.62
C PRO A 83 -5.69 -8.74 -11.90
N VAL A 84 -4.97 -9.03 -10.81
CA VAL A 84 -5.12 -10.24 -10.00
C VAL A 84 -5.28 -9.88 -8.52
N PRO A 85 -5.91 -10.75 -7.72
CA PRO A 85 -6.01 -10.54 -6.28
C PRO A 85 -4.63 -10.36 -5.64
N LEU A 86 -4.54 -9.50 -4.63
CA LEU A 86 -3.31 -9.34 -3.85
C LEU A 86 -3.07 -10.59 -2.98
N PRO A 87 -1.81 -10.90 -2.63
CA PRO A 87 -1.50 -12.03 -1.75
C PRO A 87 -2.29 -11.98 -0.43
N MET A 88 -2.57 -13.16 0.13
CA MET A 88 -3.25 -13.28 1.41
C MET A 88 -2.51 -12.47 2.49
N GLY A 89 -3.25 -11.70 3.29
CA GLY A 89 -2.70 -10.85 4.35
C GLY A 89 -2.28 -9.44 3.92
N VAL A 90 -2.23 -9.13 2.62
CA VAL A 90 -2.04 -7.76 2.12
C VAL A 90 -3.33 -6.93 2.24
N GLY A 91 -4.47 -7.58 2.03
CA GLY A 91 -5.79 -6.94 1.98
C GLY A 91 -6.06 -6.22 0.67
N ASP A 92 -6.78 -5.11 0.72
CA ASP A 92 -7.39 -4.50 -0.47
C ASP A 92 -6.51 -3.39 -1.12
N ILE A 93 -5.62 -2.76 -0.34
CA ILE A 93 -4.69 -1.73 -0.82
C ILE A 93 -3.31 -1.94 -0.22
N LEU A 94 -2.28 -1.79 -1.05
CA LEU A 94 -0.88 -1.73 -0.66
C LEU A 94 -0.36 -0.30 -0.88
N LEU A 95 0.26 0.31 0.13
CA LEU A 95 0.88 1.64 0.01
C LEU A 95 2.38 1.51 -0.10
N SER A 96 2.95 2.20 -1.09
CA SER A 96 4.37 2.15 -1.38
C SER A 96 5.24 2.92 -0.41
N ASP A 97 6.53 2.61 -0.47
CA ASP A 97 7.64 3.34 0.15
C ASP A 97 7.53 4.86 -0.01
N ALA A 98 7.24 5.39 -1.19
CA ALA A 98 7.15 6.82 -1.45
C ALA A 98 5.98 7.48 -0.68
N VAL A 99 4.89 6.74 -0.44
CA VAL A 99 3.79 7.22 0.41
C VAL A 99 4.25 7.18 1.87
N MET A 100 4.89 6.09 2.29
CA MET A 100 5.39 5.91 3.66
C MET A 100 6.43 6.97 4.05
N GLU A 101 7.39 7.27 3.18
CA GLU A 101 8.40 8.31 3.37
C GLU A 101 7.75 9.68 3.55
N ARG A 102 6.72 10.01 2.75
CA ARG A 102 5.97 11.26 2.89
C ARG A 102 5.21 11.37 4.20
N LEU A 103 4.84 10.23 4.79
CA LEU A 103 4.25 10.16 6.12
C LEU A 103 5.30 10.17 7.24
N GLY A 104 6.59 10.24 6.89
CA GLY A 104 7.71 10.30 7.82
C GLY A 104 8.28 8.93 8.22
N TYR A 105 7.82 7.85 7.60
CA TYR A 105 8.39 6.52 7.80
C TYR A 105 9.52 6.27 6.80
N ASP A 106 10.73 6.12 7.31
CA ASP A 106 11.92 5.81 6.52
C ASP A 106 12.67 4.67 7.22
N PRO A 107 12.69 3.45 6.64
CA PRO A 107 13.30 2.29 7.29
C PRO A 107 14.80 2.48 7.51
N TYR A 108 15.51 3.18 6.63
CA TYR A 108 16.94 3.41 6.77
C TYR A 108 17.23 4.36 7.93
N LYS A 109 16.50 5.47 8.03
CA LYS A 109 16.62 6.38 9.19
C LYS A 109 16.28 5.68 10.51
N LEU A 110 15.32 4.75 10.49
CA LEU A 110 14.98 3.97 11.68
C LEU A 110 16.16 3.07 12.11
N ILE A 111 16.81 2.38 11.16
CA ILE A 111 18.00 1.56 11.44
C ILE A 111 19.18 2.41 11.92
N GLU A 112 19.45 3.55 11.27
CA GLU A 112 20.48 4.51 11.70
C GLU A 112 20.23 5.01 13.12
N SER A 113 18.97 5.36 13.42
CA SER A 113 18.57 5.79 14.76
C SER A 113 18.76 4.68 15.78
N ALA A 114 18.38 3.44 15.46
CA ALA A 114 18.56 2.29 16.33
C ALA A 114 20.04 2.01 16.63
N GLN A 115 20.91 2.11 15.61
CA GLN A 115 22.36 1.96 15.75
C GLN A 115 22.96 3.03 16.67
N SER A 116 22.44 4.26 16.62
CA SER A 116 22.90 5.36 17.48
C SER A 116 22.64 5.12 18.97
N VAL A 117 21.65 4.27 19.29
CA VAL A 117 21.30 3.87 20.66
C VAL A 117 22.12 2.66 21.11
N GLN A 118 22.21 1.63 20.26
CA GLN A 118 22.91 0.38 20.58
C GLN A 118 23.46 -0.28 19.31
N SER A 119 24.65 -0.86 19.39
CA SER A 119 25.33 -1.48 18.24
C SER A 119 24.83 -2.89 17.90
N GLU A 120 24.17 -3.56 18.84
CA GLU A 120 23.73 -4.95 18.71
C GLU A 120 22.39 -5.14 19.39
N TYR A 121 21.42 -5.75 18.70
CA TYR A 121 20.13 -6.10 19.27
C TYR A 121 20.00 -7.62 19.25
N ASP A 122 19.83 -8.25 20.40
CA ASP A 122 19.44 -9.66 20.48
C ASP A 122 17.93 -9.76 20.22
N LEU A 123 17.56 -10.36 19.08
CA LEU A 123 16.18 -10.49 18.62
C LEU A 123 15.66 -11.93 18.78
N GLY A 124 16.37 -12.80 19.51
CA GLY A 124 16.00 -14.20 19.70
C GLY A 124 14.62 -14.40 20.35
N ASP A 125 14.17 -13.41 21.13
CA ASP A 125 12.87 -13.43 21.82
C ASP A 125 11.71 -12.92 20.96
N ILE A 126 11.97 -12.43 19.74
CA ILE A 126 10.90 -12.08 18.79
C ILE A 126 10.34 -13.38 18.23
N ASN A 127 9.33 -13.91 18.93
CA ASN A 127 8.55 -15.03 18.43
C ASN A 127 7.85 -14.63 17.13
N LEU A 128 8.16 -15.33 16.05
CA LEU A 128 7.34 -15.34 14.85
C LEU A 128 6.00 -15.95 15.26
N GLY A 129 5.01 -15.10 15.57
CA GLY A 129 3.69 -15.55 15.97
C GLY A 129 3.15 -16.58 14.99
N MET A 130 2.83 -17.78 15.49
CA MET A 130 2.03 -18.77 14.77
C MET A 130 0.58 -18.33 14.69
#